data_AF-A0A1Y3N531-F1
#
_entry.id   AF-A0A1Y3N531-F1
#
_cell.length_a   1.000
_cell.length_b   1.000
_cell.length_c   1.000
_cell.angle_alpha   90.00
_cell.angle_beta   90.00
_cell.angle_gamma   90.00
#
_symmetry.space_group_name_H-M   'P 1'
#
loop_
_entity.id
_entity.type
_entity.pdbx_description
1 polymer ?
#
loop_
_entity_poly.entity_id
_entity_poly.type
_entity_poly.pdbx_seq_one_letter_code
_entity_poly.pdbx_strand_id
1 'polypeptide(L)'
;MKFTIPFSAVIAASAVLGNVLPRDDKFYDEYSEICQRAMIDCGKLSKECFLNKMVEEAPEEFCSTIYNSDKCQGEQYSQCISTLSKCNGEPQSGAINLLEHSKKQVGYMCNTVENNQLCPVFRKENLQNLNKGINETCKSKICTDATYNYYEIPLGTTDLEQFKGRVIDKDFNYEDYPFASENKYNKYYYAMYFLKSEYCTSQQAKTEAVNSGNNTNNANTVNTNANTNATNSITTNQQSSDAITSIKLNVFGILLAIAYTLL
;
A
#
# COMPACT_ATOMS: atom_id res chain seq x y z
N MET A 1 10.55 -37.19 -50.40
CA MET A 1 9.29 -36.53 -50.79
C MET A 1 9.16 -35.27 -49.96
N LYS A 2 9.15 -34.09 -50.57
CA LYS A 2 8.97 -32.81 -49.86
C LYS A 2 7.47 -32.52 -49.78
N PHE A 3 6.90 -32.59 -48.59
CA PHE A 3 5.51 -32.18 -48.34
C PHE A 3 5.46 -30.66 -48.19
N THR A 4 5.22 -29.96 -49.30
CA THR A 4 4.73 -28.57 -49.29
C THR A 4 3.23 -28.61 -49.11
N ILE A 5 2.76 -28.54 -47.85
CA ILE A 5 1.36 -28.21 -47.58
C ILE A 5 1.22 -26.71 -47.88
N PRO A 6 0.38 -26.31 -48.85
CA PRO A 6 0.22 -24.90 -49.16
C PRO A 6 -0.41 -24.20 -47.94
N PHE A 7 0.19 -23.07 -47.54
CA PHE A 7 -0.23 -22.24 -46.39
C PHE A 7 -1.75 -21.92 -46.41
N SER A 8 -2.35 -21.86 -47.60
CA SER A 8 -3.78 -21.66 -47.81
C SER A 8 -4.65 -22.80 -47.26
N ALA A 9 -4.17 -24.04 -47.19
CA ALA A 9 -4.90 -25.16 -46.58
C ALA A 9 -4.97 -25.04 -45.04
N VAL A 10 -3.93 -24.46 -44.42
CA VAL A 10 -3.92 -24.19 -42.96
C VAL A 10 -4.89 -23.07 -42.62
N ILE A 11 -4.95 -22.01 -43.44
CA ILE A 11 -5.88 -20.88 -43.25
C ILE A 11 -7.33 -21.32 -43.41
N ALA A 12 -7.63 -22.15 -44.41
CA ALA A 12 -8.97 -22.71 -44.61
C ALA A 12 -9.40 -23.64 -43.45
N ALA A 13 -8.49 -24.46 -42.92
CA ALA A 13 -8.77 -25.31 -41.76
C ALA A 13 -9.05 -24.48 -40.49
N SER A 14 -8.34 -23.37 -40.27
CA SER A 14 -8.62 -22.46 -39.14
C SER A 14 -9.96 -21.73 -39.27
N ALA A 15 -10.39 -21.37 -40.48
CA ALA A 15 -11.68 -20.70 -40.70
C ALA A 15 -12.87 -21.66 -40.53
N VAL A 16 -12.70 -22.95 -40.84
CA VAL A 16 -13.71 -23.98 -40.59
C VAL A 16 -13.78 -24.34 -39.11
N LEU A 17 -12.65 -24.47 -38.41
CA LEU A 17 -12.65 -24.73 -36.95
C LEU A 17 -13.18 -23.54 -36.12
N GLY A 18 -13.00 -22.29 -36.58
CA GLY A 18 -13.56 -21.11 -35.92
C GLY A 18 -15.09 -20.99 -35.99
N ASN A 19 -15.74 -21.66 -36.94
CA ASN A 19 -17.20 -21.66 -37.13
C ASN A 19 -17.89 -22.98 -36.71
N VAL A 20 -17.13 -24.00 -36.28
CA VAL A 20 -17.66 -25.31 -35.85
C VAL A 20 -17.71 -25.46 -34.33
N LEU A 21 -17.16 -24.51 -33.57
CA LEU A 21 -17.57 -24.37 -32.17
C LEU A 21 -18.99 -23.81 -32.18
N PRO A 22 -20.01 -24.55 -31.69
CA PRO A 22 -21.34 -24.00 -31.58
C PRO A 22 -21.24 -22.73 -30.73
N ARG A 23 -21.52 -21.58 -31.35
CA ARG A 23 -21.96 -20.39 -30.62
C ARG A 23 -23.34 -20.72 -30.09
N ASP A 24 -23.37 -21.52 -29.04
CA ASP A 24 -24.57 -21.65 -28.23
C ASP A 24 -24.66 -20.32 -27.48
N ASP A 25 -25.47 -19.39 -27.99
CA ASP A 25 -25.59 -18.02 -27.46
C ASP A 25 -25.86 -18.04 -25.94
N LYS A 26 -26.55 -19.10 -25.46
CA LYS A 26 -26.77 -19.38 -24.03
C LYS A 26 -25.49 -19.58 -23.21
N PHE A 27 -24.48 -20.25 -23.76
CA PHE A 27 -23.21 -20.50 -23.07
C PHE A 27 -22.38 -19.22 -22.92
N TYR A 28 -22.43 -18.34 -23.94
CA TYR A 28 -21.78 -17.04 -23.90
C TYR A 28 -22.49 -16.06 -22.95
N ASP A 29 -23.82 -16.07 -22.93
CA ASP A 29 -24.61 -15.25 -22.00
C ASP A 29 -24.36 -15.65 -20.54
N GLU A 30 -24.34 -16.95 -20.24
CA GLU A 30 -24.07 -17.46 -18.89
C GLU A 30 -22.62 -17.20 -18.46
N TYR A 31 -21.64 -17.39 -19.34
CA TYR A 31 -20.24 -17.06 -19.08
C TYR A 31 -20.04 -15.55 -18.83
N SER A 32 -20.67 -14.70 -19.65
CA SER A 32 -20.65 -13.25 -19.48
C SER A 32 -21.29 -12.83 -18.15
N GLU A 33 -22.43 -13.42 -17.78
CA GLU A 33 -23.12 -13.12 -16.52
C GLU A 33 -22.28 -13.52 -15.30
N ILE A 34 -21.65 -14.71 -15.32
CA ILE A 34 -20.74 -15.17 -14.26
C ILE A 34 -19.58 -14.18 -14.08
N CYS A 35 -18.98 -13.75 -15.18
CA CYS A 35 -17.85 -12.83 -15.14
C CYS A 35 -18.23 -11.42 -14.68
N GLN A 36 -19.38 -10.90 -15.09
CA GLN A 36 -19.90 -9.63 -14.58
C GLN A 36 -20.21 -9.70 -13.08
N ARG A 37 -20.85 -10.78 -12.64
CA ARG A 37 -21.14 -10.99 -11.21
C ARG A 37 -19.86 -11.10 -10.39
N ALA A 38 -18.88 -11.86 -10.88
CA ALA A 38 -17.56 -11.95 -10.26
C ALA A 38 -16.90 -10.58 -10.11
N MET A 39 -16.91 -9.74 -11.16
CA MET A 39 -16.39 -8.37 -11.10
C MET A 39 -17.08 -7.53 -10.02
N ILE A 40 -18.41 -7.61 -9.91
CA ILE A 40 -19.18 -6.86 -8.91
C ILE A 40 -18.81 -7.34 -7.50
N ASP A 41 -18.81 -8.64 -7.26
CA ASP A 41 -18.58 -9.21 -5.93
C ASP A 41 -17.13 -9.03 -5.47
N CYS A 42 -16.18 -9.23 -6.38
CA CYS A 42 -14.78 -8.90 -6.18
C CYS A 42 -14.55 -7.41 -5.93
N GLY A 43 -15.26 -6.53 -6.63
CA GLY A 43 -15.20 -5.09 -6.42
C GLY A 43 -15.70 -4.68 -5.03
N LYS A 44 -16.77 -5.32 -4.53
CA LYS A 44 -17.25 -5.13 -3.14
C LYS A 44 -16.21 -5.62 -2.14
N LEU A 45 -15.67 -6.83 -2.35
CA LEU A 45 -14.62 -7.37 -1.50
C LEU A 45 -13.41 -6.44 -1.44
N SER A 46 -12.95 -5.92 -2.58
CA SER A 46 -11.85 -4.95 -2.64
C SER A 46 -12.14 -3.71 -1.82
N LYS A 47 -13.36 -3.18 -1.89
CA LYS A 47 -13.77 -1.98 -1.15
C LYS A 47 -13.78 -2.21 0.35
N GLU A 48 -14.28 -3.35 0.79
CA GLU A 48 -14.37 -3.67 2.21
C GLU A 48 -13.00 -4.02 2.80
N CYS A 49 -12.17 -4.76 2.06
CA CYS A 49 -10.92 -5.33 2.55
C CYS A 49 -9.69 -4.46 2.34
N PHE A 50 -9.64 -3.64 1.30
CA PHE A 50 -8.40 -2.94 0.90
C PHE A 50 -8.62 -1.45 0.62
N LEU A 51 -9.78 -1.07 0.12
CA LEU A 51 -10.17 0.34 -0.11
C LEU A 51 -11.16 0.81 0.96
N ASN A 52 -10.93 0.42 2.21
CA ASN A 52 -11.78 0.80 3.32
C ASN A 52 -11.36 2.17 3.85
N LYS A 53 -12.33 3.07 4.05
CA LYS A 53 -12.07 4.39 4.63
C LYS A 53 -11.47 4.30 6.05
N MET A 54 -11.69 3.20 6.76
CA MET A 54 -11.07 2.93 8.06
C MET A 54 -9.54 2.90 8.01
N VAL A 55 -8.92 2.67 6.85
CA VAL A 55 -7.46 2.80 6.67
C VAL A 55 -6.99 4.21 7.08
N GLU A 56 -7.80 5.24 6.86
CA GLU A 56 -7.45 6.63 7.17
C GLU A 56 -7.92 7.07 8.57
N GLU A 57 -8.98 6.44 9.08
CA GLU A 57 -9.63 6.86 10.33
C GLU A 57 -9.15 6.07 11.56
N ALA A 58 -8.82 4.79 11.37
CA ALA A 58 -8.43 3.85 12.41
C ALA A 58 -7.58 2.70 11.80
N PRO A 59 -6.36 2.98 11.31
CA PRO A 59 -5.53 1.99 10.61
C PRO A 59 -5.22 0.75 11.48
N GLU A 60 -5.05 0.92 12.79
CA GLU A 60 -4.81 -0.20 13.72
C GLU A 60 -6.04 -1.13 13.85
N GLU A 61 -7.22 -0.54 13.98
CA GLU A 61 -8.50 -1.28 14.03
C GLU A 61 -8.76 -1.97 12.69
N PHE A 62 -8.52 -1.26 11.58
CA PHE A 62 -8.65 -1.83 10.25
C PHE A 62 -7.72 -3.05 10.06
N CYS A 63 -6.44 -2.95 10.43
CA CYS A 63 -5.50 -4.05 10.29
C CYS A 63 -5.90 -5.26 11.14
N SER A 64 -6.28 -5.02 12.40
CA SER A 64 -6.61 -6.09 13.35
C SER A 64 -7.96 -6.76 13.09
N THR A 65 -8.99 -6.01 12.69
CA THR A 65 -10.36 -6.52 12.58
C THR A 65 -10.80 -6.84 11.16
N ILE A 66 -10.35 -6.05 10.18
CA ILE A 66 -10.82 -6.17 8.79
C ILE A 66 -9.80 -6.90 7.94
N TYR A 67 -8.59 -6.34 7.80
CA TYR A 67 -7.60 -6.90 6.87
C TYR A 67 -7.21 -8.33 7.25
N ASN A 68 -7.01 -8.61 8.54
CA ASN A 68 -6.67 -9.93 9.06
C ASN A 68 -7.86 -10.89 9.20
N SER A 69 -9.07 -10.48 8.80
CA SER A 69 -10.23 -11.38 8.82
C SER A 69 -10.11 -12.50 7.80
N ASP A 70 -10.75 -13.64 8.07
CA ASP A 70 -10.85 -14.77 7.13
C ASP A 70 -11.46 -14.37 5.78
N LYS A 71 -12.31 -13.34 5.78
CA LYS A 71 -12.88 -12.76 4.58
C LYS A 71 -11.81 -12.15 3.65
N CYS A 72 -10.90 -11.36 4.22
CA CYS A 72 -9.91 -10.60 3.45
C CYS A 72 -8.61 -11.37 3.19
N GLN A 73 -8.26 -12.32 4.07
CA GLN A 73 -7.08 -13.18 3.88
C GLN A 73 -7.39 -14.55 3.29
N GLY A 74 -8.60 -15.07 3.50
CA GLY A 74 -8.92 -16.48 3.28
C GLY A 74 -9.62 -16.78 1.96
N GLU A 75 -10.62 -17.65 2.05
CA GLU A 75 -11.17 -18.35 0.89
C GLU A 75 -11.94 -17.41 -0.05
N GLN A 76 -12.64 -16.40 0.46
CA GLN A 76 -13.42 -15.47 -0.36
C GLN A 76 -12.53 -14.67 -1.32
N TYR A 77 -11.37 -14.20 -0.87
CA TYR A 77 -10.39 -13.56 -1.73
C TYR A 77 -9.87 -14.52 -2.81
N SER A 78 -9.52 -15.74 -2.41
CA SER A 78 -8.99 -16.76 -3.32
C SER A 78 -10.02 -17.19 -4.37
N GLN A 79 -11.29 -17.32 -3.99
CA GLN A 79 -12.41 -17.60 -4.88
C GLN A 79 -12.64 -16.45 -5.86
N CYS A 80 -12.54 -15.21 -5.40
CA CYS A 80 -12.63 -14.03 -6.25
C CYS A 80 -11.57 -14.05 -7.37
N ILE A 81 -10.28 -14.19 -7.00
CA ILE A 81 -9.18 -14.25 -7.98
C ILE A 81 -9.35 -15.44 -8.92
N SER A 82 -9.67 -16.62 -8.38
CA SER A 82 -9.88 -17.84 -9.17
C SER A 82 -11.03 -17.67 -10.18
N THR A 83 -12.14 -17.05 -9.79
CA THR A 83 -13.29 -16.83 -10.67
C THR A 83 -12.95 -15.81 -11.76
N LEU A 84 -12.33 -14.68 -11.40
CA LEU A 84 -11.89 -13.69 -12.39
C LEU A 84 -10.85 -14.26 -13.36
N SER A 85 -9.95 -15.14 -12.91
CA SER A 85 -8.92 -15.74 -13.79
C SER A 85 -9.50 -16.66 -14.87
N LYS A 86 -10.71 -17.18 -14.65
CA LYS A 86 -11.45 -17.98 -15.64
C LYS A 86 -12.19 -17.11 -16.66
N CYS A 87 -12.27 -15.81 -16.42
CA CYS A 87 -12.90 -14.84 -17.30
C CYS A 87 -11.88 -14.26 -18.28
N ASN A 88 -12.13 -14.45 -19.58
CA ASN A 88 -11.28 -13.96 -20.65
C ASN A 88 -11.63 -12.49 -20.95
N GLY A 89 -10.65 -11.60 -20.79
CA GLY A 89 -10.77 -10.20 -21.17
C GLY A 89 -9.78 -9.29 -20.45
N GLU A 90 -9.49 -8.16 -21.08
CA GLU A 90 -8.61 -7.12 -20.51
C GLU A 90 -9.15 -6.55 -19.18
N PRO A 91 -10.45 -6.23 -19.02
CA PRO A 91 -11.00 -5.69 -17.77
C PRO A 91 -10.78 -6.60 -16.55
N GLN A 92 -10.82 -7.93 -16.74
CA GLN A 92 -10.66 -8.89 -15.66
C GLN A 92 -9.19 -9.00 -15.23
N SER A 93 -8.26 -8.96 -16.18
CA SER A 93 -6.83 -8.90 -15.87
C SER A 93 -6.48 -7.63 -15.07
N GLY A 94 -7.08 -6.49 -15.44
CA GLY A 94 -6.94 -5.23 -14.69
C GLY A 94 -7.49 -5.33 -13.28
N ALA A 95 -8.66 -5.96 -13.09
CA ALA A 95 -9.27 -6.14 -11.77
C ALA A 95 -8.45 -7.07 -10.86
N ILE A 96 -7.92 -8.18 -11.39
CA ILE A 96 -7.04 -9.09 -10.65
C ILE A 96 -5.78 -8.32 -10.19
N ASN A 97 -5.12 -7.63 -11.10
CA ASN A 97 -3.91 -6.84 -10.78
C ASN A 97 -4.21 -5.79 -9.71
N LEU A 98 -5.34 -5.08 -9.82
CA LEU A 98 -5.76 -4.08 -8.82
C LEU A 98 -5.98 -4.71 -7.45
N LEU A 99 -6.64 -5.86 -7.37
CA LEU A 99 -6.90 -6.58 -6.13
C LEU A 99 -5.60 -7.08 -5.48
N GLU A 100 -4.71 -7.67 -6.27
CA GLU A 100 -3.41 -8.16 -5.79
C GLU A 100 -2.52 -7.01 -5.32
N HIS A 101 -2.44 -5.92 -6.08
CA HIS A 101 -1.70 -4.72 -5.70
C HIS A 101 -2.26 -4.11 -4.41
N SER A 102 -3.59 -3.97 -4.31
CA SER A 102 -4.23 -3.41 -3.12
C SER A 102 -3.98 -4.29 -1.89
N LYS A 103 -4.13 -5.62 -2.03
CA LYS A 103 -3.84 -6.57 -0.94
C LYS A 103 -2.38 -6.48 -0.50
N LYS A 104 -1.44 -6.45 -1.45
CA LYS A 104 0.00 -6.37 -1.14
C LYS A 104 0.36 -5.04 -0.47
N GLN A 105 -0.21 -3.93 -0.95
CA GLN A 105 0.00 -2.61 -0.38
C GLN A 105 -0.49 -2.55 1.06
N VAL A 106 -1.74 -2.98 1.31
CA VAL A 106 -2.29 -3.05 2.67
C VAL A 106 -1.51 -4.06 3.53
N GLY A 107 -1.00 -5.13 2.93
CA GLY A 107 -0.13 -6.08 3.61
C GLY A 107 1.15 -5.45 4.16
N TYR A 108 1.82 -4.57 3.42
CA TYR A 108 2.99 -3.85 3.96
C TYR A 108 2.63 -2.97 5.15
N MET A 109 1.46 -2.34 5.12
CA MET A 109 0.95 -1.54 6.23
C MET A 109 0.64 -2.41 7.45
N CYS A 110 -0.13 -3.49 7.28
CA CYS A 110 -0.71 -4.25 8.39
C CYS A 110 0.19 -5.37 8.95
N ASN A 111 1.05 -5.97 8.12
CA ASN A 111 1.90 -7.08 8.55
C ASN A 111 3.27 -6.61 9.04
N THR A 112 3.63 -5.35 8.77
CA THR A 112 4.88 -4.78 9.26
C THR A 112 4.61 -4.02 10.56
N VAL A 113 4.77 -4.73 11.67
CA VAL A 113 4.69 -4.15 13.00
C VAL A 113 6.05 -4.09 13.66
N GLU A 114 6.33 -2.97 14.31
CA GLU A 114 7.50 -2.79 15.16
C GLU A 114 7.02 -2.48 16.57
N ASN A 115 7.51 -3.22 17.56
CA ASN A 115 7.03 -3.12 18.95
C ASN A 115 5.51 -3.28 19.09
N ASN A 116 4.91 -4.20 18.32
CA ASN A 116 3.46 -4.44 18.24
C ASN A 116 2.62 -3.23 17.78
N GLN A 117 3.25 -2.26 17.11
CA GLN A 117 2.59 -1.08 16.57
C GLN A 117 2.84 -1.00 15.07
N LEU A 118 1.91 -0.38 14.34
CA LEU A 118 2.11 -0.06 12.93
C LEU A 118 3.34 0.84 12.75
N CYS A 119 3.95 0.79 11.58
CA CYS A 119 5.04 1.70 11.25
C CYS A 119 4.60 3.17 11.34
N PRO A 120 5.48 4.09 11.80
CA PRO A 120 5.10 5.44 12.14
C PRO A 120 4.30 6.19 11.07
N VAL A 121 4.65 6.04 9.79
CA VAL A 121 3.93 6.69 8.68
C VAL A 121 2.46 6.23 8.55
N PHE A 122 2.13 5.02 8.99
CA PHE A 122 0.79 4.46 8.90
C PHE A 122 -0.05 4.68 10.15
N ARG A 123 0.53 5.26 11.21
CA ARG A 123 -0.21 5.54 12.45
C ARG A 123 -1.10 6.75 12.28
N LYS A 124 -2.28 6.70 12.89
CA LYS A 124 -3.30 7.73 12.81
C LYS A 124 -2.76 9.14 13.09
N GLU A 125 -1.90 9.31 14.10
CA GLU A 125 -1.33 10.59 14.49
C GLU A 125 -0.38 11.20 13.45
N ASN A 126 0.14 10.40 12.51
CA ASN A 126 1.08 10.85 11.50
C ASN A 126 0.47 10.88 10.08
N LEU A 127 -0.73 10.32 9.88
CA LEU A 127 -1.41 10.36 8.57
C LEU A 127 -1.62 11.79 8.04
N GLN A 128 -1.81 12.76 8.94
CA GLN A 128 -1.96 14.19 8.58
C GLN A 128 -0.63 14.95 8.51
N ASN A 129 0.47 14.33 8.92
CA ASN A 129 1.80 14.95 8.93
C ASN A 129 2.82 13.98 8.33
N LEU A 130 2.85 13.94 7.00
CA LEU A 130 3.76 13.09 6.23
C LEU A 130 5.23 13.32 6.62
N ASN A 131 5.62 14.58 6.86
CA ASN A 131 6.99 14.91 7.25
C ASN A 131 7.41 14.16 8.51
N LYS A 132 6.59 14.26 9.55
CA LYS A 132 6.81 13.54 10.81
C LYS A 132 6.77 12.02 10.61
N GLY A 133 5.78 11.52 9.87
CA GLY A 133 5.63 10.09 9.60
C GLY A 133 6.85 9.45 8.94
N ILE A 134 7.43 10.12 7.93
CA ILE A 134 8.63 9.65 7.23
C ILE A 134 9.87 9.74 8.11
N ASN A 135 10.08 10.85 8.83
CA ASN A 135 11.23 11.01 9.73
C ASN A 135 11.24 10.00 10.87
N GLU A 136 10.08 9.67 11.45
CA GLU A 136 10.00 8.62 12.48
C GLU A 136 10.18 7.22 11.88
N THR A 137 9.59 6.94 10.72
CA THR A 137 9.75 5.66 10.00
C THR A 137 11.22 5.37 9.70
N CYS A 138 11.96 6.41 9.37
CA CYS A 138 13.36 6.36 9.02
C CYS A 138 14.27 5.83 10.15
N LYS A 139 13.81 5.88 11.41
CA LYS A 139 14.55 5.35 12.57
C LYS A 139 14.55 3.82 12.64
N SER A 140 13.76 3.16 11.79
CA SER A 140 13.54 1.72 11.77
C SER A 140 13.72 1.16 10.36
N LYS A 141 14.63 0.20 10.22
CA LYS A 141 14.89 -0.45 8.92
C LYS A 141 13.66 -1.19 8.41
N ILE A 142 13.00 -1.95 9.29
CA ILE A 142 11.80 -2.73 8.96
C ILE A 142 10.69 -1.81 8.44
N CYS A 143 10.47 -0.68 9.12
CA CYS A 143 9.45 0.27 8.70
C CYS A 143 9.83 1.07 7.47
N THR A 144 11.12 1.37 7.31
CA THR A 144 11.64 2.02 6.10
C THR A 144 11.37 1.16 4.86
N ASP A 145 11.70 -0.13 4.91
CA ASP A 145 11.50 -1.05 3.78
C ASP A 145 10.01 -1.27 3.47
N ALA A 146 9.18 -1.46 4.50
CA ALA A 146 7.74 -1.60 4.30
C ALA A 146 7.10 -0.35 3.70
N THR A 147 7.50 0.84 4.16
CA THR A 147 6.98 2.11 3.64
C THR A 147 7.42 2.35 2.20
N TYR A 148 8.66 2.03 1.87
CA TYR A 148 9.15 2.09 0.49
C TYR A 148 8.30 1.21 -0.43
N ASN A 149 8.11 -0.06 -0.05
CA ASN A 149 7.36 -1.01 -0.86
C ASN A 149 5.86 -0.66 -0.94
N TYR A 150 5.29 -0.06 0.11
CA TYR A 150 3.92 0.45 0.11
C TYR A 150 3.70 1.51 -0.97
N TYR A 151 4.66 2.42 -1.17
CA TYR A 151 4.59 3.45 -2.20
C TYR A 151 4.99 2.93 -3.58
N GLU A 152 5.94 1.99 -3.65
CA GLU A 152 6.43 1.42 -4.90
C GLU A 152 5.31 0.69 -5.68
N ILE A 153 4.40 -0.02 -5.00
CA ILE A 153 3.35 -0.78 -5.69
C ILE A 153 2.50 0.09 -6.64
N PRO A 154 1.88 1.20 -6.18
CA PRO A 154 1.06 2.02 -7.05
C PRO A 154 1.85 3.02 -7.91
N LEU A 155 3.04 3.47 -7.46
CA LEU A 155 3.78 4.53 -8.13
C LEU A 155 4.86 4.00 -9.08
N GLY A 156 5.36 2.80 -8.83
CA GLY A 156 6.60 2.33 -9.45
C GLY A 156 7.81 3.17 -9.04
N THR A 157 8.86 3.11 -9.85
CA THR A 157 10.16 3.76 -9.55
C THR A 157 10.62 4.73 -10.64
N THR A 158 9.88 4.85 -11.75
CA THR A 158 10.28 5.65 -12.93
C THR A 158 10.60 7.10 -12.57
N ASP A 159 9.77 7.75 -11.77
CA ASP A 159 9.94 9.16 -11.41
C ASP A 159 10.97 9.37 -10.28
N LEU A 160 11.65 8.32 -9.79
CA LEU A 160 12.75 8.48 -8.82
C LEU A 160 14.02 9.04 -9.46
N GLU A 161 14.20 8.85 -10.77
CA GLU A 161 15.39 9.33 -11.50
C GLU A 161 15.57 10.85 -11.40
N GLN A 162 14.49 11.63 -11.22
CA GLN A 162 14.57 13.09 -11.05
C GLN A 162 15.31 13.53 -9.77
N PHE A 163 15.46 12.61 -8.81
CA PHE A 163 16.15 12.87 -7.54
C PHE A 163 17.58 12.34 -7.53
N LYS A 164 18.02 11.62 -8.57
CA LYS A 164 19.34 10.99 -8.62
C LYS A 164 20.48 12.00 -8.46
N GLY A 165 21.49 11.62 -7.68
CA GLY A 165 22.66 12.46 -7.39
C GLY A 165 22.40 13.55 -6.35
N ARG A 166 21.21 13.63 -5.77
CA ARG A 166 20.93 14.56 -4.67
C ARG A 166 21.49 14.02 -3.37
N VAL A 167 22.18 14.90 -2.65
CA VAL A 167 22.60 14.65 -1.27
C VAL A 167 21.46 15.03 -0.34
N ILE A 168 21.08 14.10 0.53
CA ILE A 168 20.14 14.32 1.63
C ILE A 168 20.97 14.22 2.90
N ASP A 169 20.98 15.28 3.70
CA ASP A 169 21.78 15.43 4.92
C ASP A 169 20.97 15.98 6.10
N LYS A 170 19.65 16.14 5.91
CA LYS A 170 18.71 16.68 6.89
C LYS A 170 17.42 15.90 6.90
N ASP A 171 16.58 16.17 7.90
CA ASP A 171 15.24 15.59 8.03
C ASP A 171 14.38 15.85 6.79
N PHE A 172 13.50 14.89 6.51
CA PHE A 172 12.56 14.95 5.42
C PHE A 172 11.57 16.10 5.62
N ASN A 173 11.49 16.95 4.61
CA ASN A 173 10.44 17.94 4.45
C ASN A 173 10.05 18.03 2.97
N TYR A 174 8.81 17.65 2.62
CA TYR A 174 8.37 17.69 1.21
C TYR A 174 8.30 19.11 0.64
N GLU A 175 8.25 20.14 1.49
CA GLU A 175 8.24 21.55 1.06
C GLU A 175 9.62 22.05 0.62
N ASP A 176 10.70 21.35 1.00
CA ASP A 176 12.05 21.65 0.53
C ASP A 176 12.21 21.45 -0.98
N TYR A 177 11.23 20.80 -1.62
CA TYR A 177 11.21 20.56 -3.04
C TYR A 177 9.95 21.20 -3.67
N PRO A 178 10.08 22.39 -4.30
CA PRO A 178 9.02 22.92 -5.13
C PRO A 178 8.90 22.04 -6.37
N PHE A 179 7.88 21.18 -6.37
CA PHE A 179 7.61 20.29 -7.48
C PHE A 179 7.22 21.10 -8.73
N ALA A 180 8.08 21.08 -9.75
CA ALA A 180 7.85 21.81 -11.00
C ALA A 180 6.69 21.23 -11.83
N SER A 181 6.31 19.97 -11.58
CA SER A 181 5.18 19.32 -12.25
C SER A 181 3.96 19.25 -11.34
N GLU A 182 2.77 19.36 -11.93
CA GLU A 182 1.47 19.18 -11.28
C GLU A 182 1.22 17.74 -10.78
N ASN A 183 2.22 16.86 -10.85
CA ASN A 183 2.07 15.50 -10.37
C ASN A 183 1.93 15.50 -8.85
N LYS A 184 0.68 15.35 -8.40
CA LYS A 184 0.29 15.26 -6.98
C LYS A 184 1.02 14.16 -6.19
N TYR A 185 1.71 13.25 -6.88
CA TYR A 185 2.48 12.15 -6.28
C TYR A 185 3.95 12.44 -6.03
N ASN A 186 4.47 13.58 -6.48
CA ASN A 186 5.90 13.85 -6.35
C ASN A 186 6.40 13.85 -4.90
N LYS A 187 5.56 14.25 -3.94
CA LYS A 187 5.90 14.15 -2.50
C LYS A 187 6.16 12.71 -2.05
N TYR A 188 5.48 11.73 -2.63
CA TYR A 188 5.67 10.31 -2.30
C TYR A 188 6.91 9.74 -3.00
N TYR A 189 7.19 10.13 -4.23
CA TYR A 189 8.46 9.79 -4.87
C TYR A 189 9.65 10.39 -4.11
N TYR A 190 9.53 11.64 -3.64
CA TYR A 190 10.56 12.24 -2.80
C TYR A 190 10.70 11.49 -1.46
N ALA A 191 9.60 11.06 -0.84
CA ALA A 191 9.63 10.22 0.35
C ALA A 191 10.34 8.88 0.09
N MET A 192 10.02 8.19 -1.02
CA MET A 192 10.69 6.95 -1.43
C MET A 192 12.19 7.15 -1.63
N TYR A 193 12.59 8.24 -2.31
CA TYR A 193 14.00 8.59 -2.48
C TYR A 193 14.69 8.85 -1.13
N PHE A 194 14.04 9.62 -0.25
CA PHE A 194 14.52 9.91 1.10
C PHE A 194 14.73 8.64 1.93
N LEU A 195 13.77 7.70 1.91
CA LEU A 195 13.84 6.45 2.66
C LEU A 195 15.02 5.56 2.26
N LYS A 196 15.56 5.73 1.04
CA LYS A 196 16.75 5.02 0.55
C LYS A 196 18.05 5.83 0.68
N SER A 197 17.99 7.03 1.27
CA SER A 197 19.17 7.90 1.43
C SER A 197 20.13 7.40 2.52
N GLU A 198 21.39 7.84 2.43
CA GLU A 198 22.40 7.61 3.46
C GLU A 198 22.02 8.28 4.78
N TYR A 199 21.42 9.47 4.72
CA TYR A 199 20.88 10.13 5.92
C TYR A 199 19.92 9.21 6.64
N CYS A 200 18.96 8.63 5.91
CA CYS A 200 17.97 7.80 6.55
C CYS A 200 18.57 6.52 7.15
N THR A 201 19.44 5.87 6.38
CA THR A 201 20.21 4.71 6.84
C THR A 201 21.02 5.04 8.12
N SER A 202 21.58 6.24 8.23
CA SER A 202 22.34 6.66 9.42
C SER A 202 21.46 6.83 10.67
N GLN A 203 20.16 7.15 10.51
CA GLN A 203 19.24 7.27 11.65
C GLN A 203 18.85 5.89 12.21
N GLN A 204 18.82 4.86 11.38
CA GLN A 204 18.55 3.48 11.81
C GLN A 204 19.63 2.96 12.76
N ALA A 205 20.91 3.22 12.42
CA ALA A 205 22.05 2.81 13.23
C ALA A 205 22.08 3.46 14.62
N LYS A 206 21.57 4.69 14.76
CA LYS A 206 21.50 5.40 16.04
C LYS A 206 20.49 4.76 17.00
N THR A 207 19.39 4.23 16.48
CA THR A 207 18.33 3.58 17.28
C THR A 207 18.78 2.22 17.80
N GLU A 208 19.50 1.43 17.00
CA GLU A 208 20.03 0.13 17.42
C GLU A 208 21.06 0.27 18.57
N ALA A 209 21.87 1.34 18.55
CA ALA A 209 22.84 1.62 19.61
C ALA A 209 22.17 1.98 20.95
N VAL A 210 20.98 2.60 20.94
CA VAL A 210 20.23 2.94 22.16
C VAL A 210 19.54 1.71 22.76
N ASN A 211 19.01 0.80 21.93
CA ASN A 211 18.36 -0.42 22.40
C ASN A 211 19.35 -1.51 22.84
N SER A 212 20.60 -1.47 22.37
CA SER A 212 21.65 -2.41 22.79
C SER A 212 22.32 -2.05 24.13
N GLY A 213 21.95 -0.93 24.76
CA GLY A 213 22.49 -0.49 26.05
C GLY A 213 21.78 -1.06 27.29
N ASN A 214 20.62 -1.69 27.15
CA ASN A 214 19.77 -2.08 28.29
C ASN A 214 19.85 -3.56 28.70
N ASN A 215 20.82 -4.32 28.19
CA ASN A 215 20.96 -5.74 28.54
C ASN A 215 22.25 -6.06 29.33
N THR A 216 22.55 -5.21 30.32
CA THR A 216 23.60 -5.50 31.32
C THR A 216 22.98 -5.61 32.70
N ASN A 217 22.73 -6.86 33.11
CA ASN A 217 22.67 -7.38 34.47
C ASN A 217 21.94 -6.53 35.53
N ASN A 218 20.76 -6.99 35.96
CA ASN A 218 20.38 -6.81 37.36
C ASN A 218 19.97 -8.15 37.97
N ALA A 219 20.96 -8.80 38.59
CA ALA A 219 20.76 -9.87 39.54
C ALA A 219 20.00 -9.32 40.76
N ASN A 220 19.12 -10.16 41.31
CA ASN A 220 18.40 -10.02 42.57
C ASN A 220 19.00 -9.01 43.57
N THR A 221 18.22 -8.00 43.95
CA THR A 221 18.16 -7.57 45.36
C THR A 221 16.75 -7.05 45.68
N VAL A 222 16.04 -7.84 46.48
CA VAL A 222 14.90 -7.42 47.31
C VAL A 222 15.41 -6.38 48.31
N ASN A 223 14.81 -5.19 48.40
CA ASN A 223 14.07 -4.71 49.58
C ASN A 223 13.63 -3.22 49.52
N THR A 224 12.46 -2.98 50.11
CA THR A 224 11.97 -1.78 50.85
C THR A 224 11.70 -0.43 50.17
N ASN A 225 10.39 -0.09 50.15
CA ASN A 225 9.74 1.15 50.61
C ASN A 225 10.58 2.45 50.68
N ALA A 226 10.19 3.45 49.89
CA ALA A 226 10.04 4.82 50.39
C ALA A 226 9.03 5.62 49.54
N ASN A 227 8.16 6.28 50.27
CA ASN A 227 7.06 7.15 49.88
C ASN A 227 7.58 8.55 49.55
N THR A 228 7.21 9.14 48.42
CA THR A 228 7.21 10.61 48.24
C THR A 228 6.24 11.04 47.14
N ASN A 229 5.24 11.82 47.54
CA ASN A 229 4.37 12.65 46.71
C ASN A 229 5.16 13.72 45.95
N ALA A 230 4.77 14.00 44.69
CA ALA A 230 4.88 15.34 44.10
C ALA A 230 3.90 15.54 42.91
N THR A 231 2.85 16.27 43.24
CA THR A 231 1.91 17.13 42.51
C THR A 231 2.22 17.54 41.06
N ASN A 232 1.14 17.54 40.27
CA ASN A 232 0.90 18.09 38.93
C ASN A 232 1.47 19.52 38.67
N SER A 233 1.77 19.81 37.39
CA SER A 233 1.49 21.12 36.79
C SER A 233 1.13 20.98 35.30
N ILE A 234 -0.08 21.43 35.00
CA ILE A 234 -0.66 21.64 33.68
C ILE A 234 -0.21 23.04 33.22
N THR A 235 0.22 23.19 31.97
CA THR A 235 0.31 24.51 31.34
C THR A 235 -0.35 24.45 29.97
N THR A 236 -1.59 24.93 29.94
CA THR A 236 -2.32 25.39 28.76
C THR A 236 -1.63 26.62 28.18
N ASN A 237 -1.33 26.62 26.89
CA ASN A 237 -1.27 27.86 26.12
C ASN A 237 -2.06 27.68 24.82
N GLN A 238 -3.10 28.49 24.74
CA GLN A 238 -4.08 28.60 23.69
C GLN A 238 -3.66 29.82 22.85
N GLN A 239 -3.41 29.62 21.55
CA GLN A 239 -3.33 30.75 20.62
C GLN A 239 -3.92 30.34 19.25
N SER A 240 -5.08 30.94 18.99
CA SER A 240 -5.73 31.23 17.70
C SER A 240 -4.75 31.97 16.76
N SER A 241 -4.77 31.94 15.43
CA SER A 241 -5.77 31.72 14.38
C SER A 241 -5.01 31.50 13.06
N ASP A 242 -5.56 30.75 12.12
CA ASP A 242 -5.92 31.25 10.78
C ASP A 242 -6.25 30.09 9.84
N ALA A 243 -7.36 30.28 9.14
CA ALA A 243 -7.97 29.31 8.24
C ALA A 243 -7.08 29.09 7.02
N ILE A 244 -6.42 27.93 6.96
CA ILE A 244 -5.91 27.36 5.71
C ILE A 244 -6.80 26.18 5.38
N THR A 245 -7.60 26.34 4.33
CA THR A 245 -8.35 25.28 3.65
C THR A 245 -7.37 24.20 3.17
N SER A 246 -7.02 23.28 4.08
CA SER A 246 -6.29 22.07 3.76
C SER A 246 -7.17 21.20 2.86
N ILE A 247 -6.87 21.23 1.57
CA ILE A 247 -7.44 20.31 0.59
C ILE A 247 -6.92 18.92 0.97
N LYS A 248 -7.78 18.14 1.62
CA LYS A 248 -7.58 16.72 1.93
C LYS A 248 -7.38 15.95 0.63
N LEU A 249 -6.13 15.82 0.18
CA LEU A 249 -5.77 15.00 -0.97
C LEU A 249 -5.47 13.58 -0.48
N ASN A 250 -6.53 12.77 -0.60
CA ASN A 250 -6.63 11.39 -0.17
C ASN A 250 -5.69 10.46 -0.94
N VAL A 251 -5.04 9.53 -0.24
CA VAL A 251 -4.30 8.40 -0.84
C VAL A 251 -5.24 7.55 -1.71
N PHE A 252 -6.54 7.54 -1.40
CA PHE A 252 -7.60 7.01 -2.28
C PHE A 252 -7.66 7.63 -3.68
N GLY A 253 -7.19 8.87 -3.87
CA GLY A 253 -7.12 9.47 -5.20
C GLY A 253 -6.17 8.74 -6.15
N ILE A 254 -5.32 7.84 -5.65
CA ILE A 254 -4.49 6.91 -6.44
C ILE A 254 -5.34 5.73 -6.92
N LEU A 255 -6.00 5.04 -5.98
CA LEU A 255 -6.75 3.82 -6.28
C LEU A 255 -8.05 4.12 -7.04
N LEU A 256 -8.71 5.27 -6.78
CA LEU A 256 -9.89 5.70 -7.52
C LEU A 256 -9.54 6.15 -8.96
N ALA A 257 -8.41 6.81 -9.18
CA ALA A 257 -8.00 7.26 -10.51
C ALA A 257 -7.60 6.09 -11.43
N ILE A 258 -6.98 5.05 -10.85
CA ILE A 258 -6.70 3.78 -11.56
C ILE A 258 -8.02 3.04 -11.85
N ALA A 259 -8.97 3.02 -10.91
CA ALA A 259 -10.27 2.40 -11.14
C ALA A 259 -11.11 3.13 -12.21
N TYR A 260 -11.00 4.47 -12.33
CA TYR A 260 -11.73 5.26 -13.32
C TYR A 260 -11.12 5.24 -14.73
N THR A 261 -9.86 4.86 -14.87
CA THR A 261 -9.20 4.71 -16.19
C THR A 261 -9.37 3.32 -16.79
N LEU A 262 -9.89 2.36 -16.01
CA LEU A 262 -10.15 0.97 -16.40
C LEU A 262 -11.65 0.66 -16.60
N LEU A 263 -12.51 1.66 -16.48
CA LEU A 263 -13.95 1.64 -16.81
C LEU A 263 -14.20 2.35 -18.15
#